data_AF-A0A1E4IEA4-F1
#
_entry.id   AF-A0A1E4IEA4-F1
#
_cell.length_a   1.000
_cell.length_b   1.000
_cell.length_c   1.000
_cell.angle_alpha   90.00
_cell.angle_beta   90.00
_cell.angle_gamma   90.00
#
_symmetry.space_group_name_H-M   'P 1'
#
loop_
_entity.id
_entity.type
_entity.pdbx_description
1 polymer ?
#
loop_
_entity_poly.entity_id
_entity_poly.type
_entity_poly.pdbx_seq_one_letter_code
_entity_poly.pdbx_strand_id
1 'polypeptide(L)'
;MPRLSADQWVAARIRWEADPLLTFKELGKSLGVSHAAVGQRAKKEGWERDASLQDVARRAQYKADRREFDGKLSPKLSGGSTKKAARELAEDIRADLIERHRADWAEHRQHFRTADIAGDFNIGKSAKIASEMLAIRQKGERAAYGLDEQASTQAPPEPEWTVLIGQKVLIDGQAR
;
A
#
# COMPACT_ATOMS: atom_id res chain seq x y z
N MET A 1 -17.02 40.72 11.04
CA MET A 1 -16.30 39.52 10.53
C MET A 1 -16.42 39.49 9.01
N PRO A 2 -15.35 39.13 8.27
CA PRO A 2 -15.43 38.94 6.82
C PRO A 2 -16.53 37.93 6.49
N ARG A 3 -17.42 38.28 5.56
CA ARG A 3 -18.42 37.35 5.05
C ARG A 3 -17.80 36.54 3.92
N LEU A 4 -17.61 35.24 4.16
CA LEU A 4 -17.18 34.31 3.13
C LEU A 4 -18.25 34.20 2.02
N SER A 5 -17.80 34.11 0.78
CA SER A 5 -18.63 33.84 -0.39
C SER A 5 -19.16 32.40 -0.40
N ALA A 6 -20.17 32.14 -1.24
CA ALA A 6 -20.70 30.79 -1.43
C ALA A 6 -19.62 29.81 -1.90
N ASP A 7 -18.78 30.22 -2.86
CA ASP A 7 -17.71 29.38 -3.40
C ASP A 7 -16.65 29.03 -2.35
N GLN A 8 -16.34 29.97 -1.44
CA GLN A 8 -15.43 29.71 -0.33
C GLN A 8 -15.99 28.66 0.64
N TRP A 9 -17.30 28.66 0.89
CA TRP A 9 -17.94 27.62 1.70
C TRP A 9 -17.98 26.27 1.00
N VAL A 10 -18.21 26.24 -0.32
CA VAL A 10 -18.14 25.01 -1.12
C VAL A 10 -16.73 24.43 -1.11
N ALA A 11 -15.71 25.25 -1.34
CA ALA A 11 -14.31 24.82 -1.27
C ALA A 11 -13.93 24.32 0.13
N ALA A 12 -14.42 24.98 1.19
CA ALA A 12 -14.22 24.56 2.57
C ALA A 12 -14.84 23.19 2.87
N ARG A 13 -16.08 22.96 2.38
CA ARG A 13 -16.77 21.68 2.49
C ARG A 13 -15.96 20.57 1.82
N ILE A 14 -15.62 20.76 0.54
CA ILE A 14 -14.84 19.79 -0.25
C ILE A 14 -13.55 19.44 0.49
N ARG A 15 -12.83 20.45 0.98
CA ARG A 15 -11.57 20.25 1.70
C ARG A 15 -11.75 19.45 2.99
N TRP A 16 -12.82 19.70 3.74
CA TRP A 16 -13.10 19.02 5.00
C TRP A 16 -13.61 17.59 4.82
N GLU A 17 -14.48 17.36 3.84
CA GLU A 17 -15.02 16.04 3.52
C GLU A 17 -13.96 15.13 2.87
N ALA A 18 -13.00 15.71 2.14
CA ALA A 18 -11.91 14.98 1.49
C ALA A 18 -10.73 14.62 2.41
N ASP A 19 -10.54 15.33 3.52
CA ASP A 19 -9.42 15.13 4.44
C ASP A 19 -9.92 14.66 5.82
N PRO A 20 -9.84 13.36 6.15
CA PRO A 20 -10.31 12.83 7.43
C PRO A 20 -9.58 13.38 8.66
N LEU A 21 -8.41 14.00 8.50
CA LEU A 21 -7.63 14.55 9.62
C LEU A 21 -7.94 16.04 9.87
N LEU A 22 -8.46 16.76 8.88
CA LEU A 22 -8.69 18.20 8.99
C LEU A 22 -9.77 18.53 10.03
N THR A 23 -9.44 19.34 11.03
CA THR A 23 -10.41 19.73 12.07
C THR A 23 -11.17 21.02 11.70
N PHE A 24 -12.37 21.24 12.27
CA PHE A 24 -13.06 22.53 12.13
C PHE A 24 -12.27 23.72 12.69
N LYS A 25 -11.38 23.47 13.66
CA LYS A 25 -10.47 24.47 14.21
C LYS A 25 -9.46 24.95 13.17
N GLU A 26 -8.82 24.01 12.47
CA GLU A 26 -7.88 24.30 11.39
C GLU A 26 -8.58 24.91 10.18
N LEU A 27 -9.76 24.40 9.83
CA LEU A 27 -10.57 24.94 8.74
C LEU A 27 -10.99 26.38 9.03
N GLY A 28 -11.48 26.68 10.24
CA GLY A 28 -11.82 28.04 10.67
C GLY A 28 -10.61 28.99 10.60
N LYS A 29 -9.44 28.55 11.08
CA LYS A 29 -8.18 29.31 10.97
C LYS A 29 -7.85 29.62 9.51
N SER A 30 -7.98 28.64 8.60
CA SER A 30 -7.69 28.82 7.17
C SER A 30 -8.64 29.79 6.45
N LEU A 31 -9.87 29.90 6.94
CA LEU A 31 -10.92 30.73 6.37
C LEU A 31 -11.07 32.10 7.07
N GLY A 32 -10.32 32.36 8.14
CA GLY A 32 -10.44 33.58 8.93
C GLY A 32 -11.76 33.70 9.70
N VAL A 33 -12.41 32.57 10.02
CA VAL A 33 -13.68 32.51 10.77
C VAL A 33 -13.56 31.61 12.00
N SER A 34 -14.49 31.75 12.95
CA SER A 34 -14.49 30.90 14.14
C SER A 34 -14.83 29.44 13.80
N HIS A 35 -14.24 28.48 14.52
CA HIS A 35 -14.59 27.06 14.37
C HIS A 35 -16.08 26.79 14.64
N ALA A 36 -16.71 27.58 15.52
CA ALA A 36 -18.14 27.51 15.80
C ALA A 36 -18.99 27.91 14.57
N ALA A 37 -18.57 28.94 13.82
CA ALA A 37 -19.25 29.33 12.59
C ALA A 37 -19.16 28.22 11.53
N VAL A 38 -18.01 27.57 11.42
CA VAL A 38 -17.82 26.39 10.55
C VAL A 38 -18.73 25.24 10.99
N GLY A 39 -18.75 24.89 12.29
CA GLY A 39 -19.58 23.82 12.81
C GLY A 39 -21.09 24.05 12.63
N GLN A 40 -21.55 25.29 12.83
CA GLN A 40 -22.96 25.66 12.58
C GLN A 40 -23.31 25.54 11.08
N ARG A 41 -22.39 25.93 10.20
CA ARG A 41 -22.57 25.77 8.75
C ARG A 41 -22.61 24.30 8.34
N ALA A 42 -21.65 23.51 8.82
CA ALA A 42 -21.57 22.08 8.56
C ALA A 42 -22.84 21.35 9.01
N LYS A 43 -23.37 21.68 10.19
CA LYS A 43 -24.64 21.12 10.68
C LYS A 43 -25.84 21.55 9.82
N LYS A 44 -25.89 22.81 9.39
CA LYS A 44 -26.98 23.33 8.55
C LYS A 44 -27.01 22.70 7.16
N GLU A 45 -25.84 22.39 6.60
CA GLU A 45 -25.69 21.88 5.23
C GLU A 45 -25.44 20.37 5.16
N GLY A 46 -25.43 19.67 6.29
CA GLY A 46 -25.21 18.23 6.37
C GLY A 46 -23.86 17.82 5.78
N TRP A 47 -22.76 18.40 6.28
CA TRP A 47 -21.42 17.97 5.87
C TRP A 47 -21.12 16.61 6.48
N GLU A 48 -20.68 15.66 5.65
CA GLU A 48 -20.45 14.27 6.06
C GLU A 48 -19.11 13.73 5.52
N ARG A 49 -18.50 12.84 6.29
CA ARG A 49 -17.30 12.10 5.87
C ARG A 49 -17.68 10.64 5.67
N ASP A 50 -17.93 10.29 4.43
CA ASP A 50 -18.50 8.97 4.09
C ASP A 50 -17.48 7.83 4.02
N ALA A 51 -16.22 8.08 4.36
CA ALA A 51 -15.16 7.09 4.17
C ALA A 51 -14.16 7.10 5.33
N SER A 52 -13.89 5.92 5.88
CA SER A 52 -12.71 5.71 6.72
C SER A 52 -11.43 5.93 5.91
N LEU A 53 -10.30 6.16 6.57
CA LEU A 53 -8.99 6.25 5.88
C LEU A 53 -8.69 5.00 5.04
N GLN A 54 -9.14 3.82 5.49
CA GLN A 54 -9.01 2.57 4.75
C GLN A 54 -9.87 2.56 3.47
N ASP A 55 -11.09 3.07 3.53
CA ASP A 55 -11.97 3.17 2.36
C ASP A 55 -11.44 4.18 1.35
N VAL A 56 -10.89 5.31 1.81
CA VAL A 56 -10.22 6.31 0.96
C VAL A 56 -9.02 5.67 0.25
N ALA A 57 -8.16 4.96 0.98
CA ALA A 57 -7.00 4.27 0.40
C ALA A 57 -7.42 3.22 -0.63
N ARG A 58 -8.43 2.38 -0.32
CA ARG A 58 -8.96 1.38 -1.25
C ARG A 58 -9.53 2.02 -2.53
N ARG A 59 -10.29 3.11 -2.40
CA ARG A 59 -10.83 3.85 -3.56
C ARG A 59 -9.73 4.52 -4.39
N ALA A 60 -8.69 5.04 -3.73
CA ALA A 60 -7.54 5.62 -4.40
C ALA A 60 -6.76 4.57 -5.21
N GLN A 61 -6.54 3.38 -4.64
CA GLN A 61 -5.95 2.23 -5.33
C GLN A 61 -6.74 1.85 -6.58
N TYR A 62 -8.06 1.65 -6.43
CA TYR A 62 -8.94 1.37 -7.58
C TYR A 62 -8.87 2.45 -8.68
N LYS A 63 -8.78 3.72 -8.28
CA LYS A 63 -8.66 4.84 -9.24
C LYS A 63 -7.30 4.86 -9.95
N ALA A 64 -6.22 4.46 -9.27
CA ALA A 64 -4.89 4.34 -9.85
C ALA A 64 -4.87 3.19 -10.87
N ASP A 65 -5.36 2.01 -10.48
CA ASP A 65 -5.50 0.84 -11.37
C ASP A 65 -6.29 1.18 -12.63
N ARG A 66 -7.42 1.89 -12.49
CA ARG A 66 -8.24 2.30 -13.63
C ARG A 66 -7.50 3.24 -14.59
N ARG A 67 -6.68 4.16 -14.09
CA ARG A 67 -5.89 5.06 -14.96
C ARG A 67 -4.83 4.31 -15.73
N GLU A 68 -4.17 3.35 -15.10
CA GLU A 68 -3.19 2.50 -15.77
C GLU A 68 -3.87 1.61 -16.81
N PHE A 69 -5.03 1.04 -16.47
CA PHE A 69 -5.89 0.29 -17.37
C PHE A 69 -6.26 1.12 -18.62
N ASP A 70 -6.78 2.34 -18.42
CA ASP A 70 -7.15 3.25 -19.50
C ASP A 70 -5.94 3.64 -20.37
N GLY A 71 -4.74 3.76 -19.76
CA GLY A 71 -3.49 4.05 -20.47
C GLY A 71 -2.91 2.89 -21.27
N LYS A 72 -3.13 1.64 -20.84
CA LYS A 72 -2.70 0.42 -21.55
C LYS A 72 -3.73 -0.09 -22.56
N LEU A 73 -4.97 0.40 -22.53
CA LEU A 73 -5.94 0.17 -23.59
C LEU A 73 -5.52 0.90 -24.88
N SER A 74 -4.93 0.18 -25.83
CA SER A 74 -5.01 0.57 -27.25
C SER A 74 -6.44 0.30 -27.76
N PRO A 75 -6.94 1.00 -28.80
CA PRO A 75 -8.34 0.94 -29.23
C PRO A 75 -8.79 -0.41 -29.82
N LYS A 76 -7.92 -1.43 -29.87
CA LYS A 76 -8.24 -2.77 -30.38
C LYS A 76 -8.81 -3.66 -29.28
N LEU A 77 -10.01 -3.35 -28.81
CA LEU A 77 -10.85 -4.32 -28.11
C LEU A 77 -12.28 -4.25 -28.65
N SER A 78 -12.48 -4.79 -29.86
CA SER A 78 -13.80 -5.12 -30.36
C SER A 78 -14.19 -6.53 -29.90
N GLY A 79 -15.27 -6.65 -29.13
CA GLY A 79 -16.12 -7.84 -29.12
C GLY A 79 -15.56 -9.08 -28.41
N GLY A 80 -15.54 -9.05 -27.07
CA GLY A 80 -15.38 -10.24 -26.24
C GLY A 80 -15.61 -9.87 -24.77
N SER A 81 -16.27 -10.74 -24.00
CA SER A 81 -16.67 -10.53 -22.60
C SER A 81 -15.72 -9.59 -21.83
N THR A 82 -16.17 -8.35 -21.61
CA THR A 82 -15.37 -7.25 -21.05
C THR A 82 -14.70 -7.59 -19.73
N LYS A 83 -15.28 -8.52 -18.96
CA LYS A 83 -14.74 -9.01 -17.69
C LYS A 83 -13.51 -9.90 -17.85
N LYS A 84 -13.46 -10.72 -18.91
CA LYS A 84 -12.30 -11.59 -19.18
C LYS A 84 -11.12 -10.75 -19.65
N ALA A 85 -11.35 -9.86 -20.62
CA ALA A 85 -10.32 -8.94 -21.11
C ALA A 85 -9.81 -8.00 -20.00
N ALA A 86 -10.70 -7.51 -19.12
CA ALA A 86 -10.30 -6.69 -17.99
C ALA A 86 -9.41 -7.44 -16.99
N ARG A 87 -9.71 -8.73 -16.77
CA ARG A 87 -8.91 -9.61 -15.92
C ARG A 87 -7.53 -9.89 -16.53
N GLU A 88 -7.49 -10.30 -17.80
CA GLU A 88 -6.24 -10.58 -18.52
C GLU A 88 -5.31 -9.36 -18.50
N LEU A 89 -5.83 -8.16 -18.77
CA LEU A 89 -5.03 -6.93 -18.70
C LEU A 89 -4.51 -6.62 -17.28
N ALA A 90 -5.31 -6.88 -16.25
CA ALA A 90 -4.88 -6.70 -14.86
C ALA A 90 -3.79 -7.71 -14.44
N GLU A 91 -3.82 -8.92 -15.01
CA GLU A 91 -2.77 -9.94 -14.87
C GLU A 91 -1.50 -9.51 -15.63
N ASP A 92 -1.62 -9.03 -16.87
CA ASP A 92 -0.51 -8.54 -17.69
C ASP A 92 0.23 -7.37 -17.02
N ILE A 93 -0.51 -6.39 -16.46
CA ILE A 93 0.08 -5.28 -15.70
C ILE A 93 0.99 -5.78 -14.57
N ARG A 94 0.55 -6.80 -13.84
CA ARG A 94 1.30 -7.37 -12.72
C ARG A 94 2.44 -8.27 -13.19
N ALA A 95 2.26 -8.96 -14.32
CA ALA A 95 3.30 -9.74 -14.96
C ALA A 95 4.47 -8.85 -15.42
N ASP A 96 4.18 -7.71 -16.06
CA ASP A 96 5.19 -6.71 -16.47
C ASP A 96 6.06 -6.25 -15.29
N LEU A 97 5.44 -6.03 -14.13
CA LEU A 97 6.14 -5.62 -12.92
C LEU A 97 7.08 -6.72 -12.42
N ILE A 98 6.59 -7.97 -12.35
CA ILE A 98 7.38 -9.13 -11.92
C ILE A 98 8.55 -9.38 -12.87
N GLU A 99 8.33 -9.24 -14.18
CA GLU A 99 9.38 -9.37 -15.19
C GLU A 99 10.48 -8.33 -14.99
N ARG A 100 10.10 -7.06 -14.79
CA ARG A 100 11.06 -5.98 -14.48
C ARG A 100 11.87 -6.28 -13.23
N HIS A 101 11.23 -6.74 -12.15
CA HIS A 101 11.95 -7.08 -10.92
C HIS A 101 12.97 -8.19 -11.14
N ARG A 102 12.62 -9.21 -11.93
CA ARG A 102 13.56 -10.28 -12.29
C ARG A 102 14.72 -9.77 -13.11
N ALA A 103 14.47 -8.85 -14.05
CA ALA A 103 15.50 -8.21 -14.85
C ALA A 103 16.45 -7.36 -14.00
N ASP A 104 15.93 -6.54 -13.07
CA ASP A 104 16.74 -5.73 -12.15
C ASP A 104 17.75 -6.58 -11.37
N TRP A 105 17.32 -7.74 -10.86
CA TRP A 105 18.19 -8.67 -10.13
C TRP A 105 19.18 -9.40 -11.03
N ALA A 106 18.80 -9.67 -12.28
CA ALA A 106 19.74 -10.23 -13.26
C ALA A 106 20.83 -9.21 -13.59
N GLU A 107 20.48 -7.95 -13.80
CA GLU A 107 21.42 -6.85 -14.02
C GLU A 107 22.33 -6.65 -12.81
N HIS A 108 21.79 -6.64 -11.59
CA HIS A 108 22.59 -6.53 -10.36
C HIS A 108 23.67 -7.62 -10.29
N ARG A 109 23.32 -8.88 -10.58
CA ARG A 109 24.28 -10.00 -10.62
C ARG A 109 25.32 -9.86 -11.74
N GLN A 110 24.93 -9.28 -12.88
CA GLN A 110 25.87 -9.03 -13.98
C GLN A 110 26.88 -7.92 -13.61
N HIS A 111 26.42 -6.89 -12.92
CA HIS A 111 27.22 -5.73 -12.54
C HIS A 111 28.12 -6.00 -11.32
N PHE A 112 27.62 -6.77 -10.35
CA PHE A 112 28.35 -7.14 -9.14
C PHE A 112 28.61 -8.64 -9.12
N ARG A 113 29.66 -9.07 -9.83
CA ARG A 113 30.05 -10.47 -9.86
C ARG A 113 30.64 -10.88 -8.51
N THR A 114 30.34 -12.09 -8.07
CA THR A 114 30.81 -12.63 -6.78
C THR A 114 32.34 -12.61 -6.66
N ALA A 115 33.06 -12.86 -7.76
CA ALA A 115 34.52 -12.81 -7.77
C ALA A 115 35.05 -11.40 -7.46
N ASP A 116 34.45 -10.37 -8.04
CA ASP A 116 34.85 -8.96 -7.84
C ASP A 116 34.54 -8.51 -6.41
N ILE A 117 33.38 -8.93 -5.87
CA ILE A 117 32.99 -8.69 -4.47
C ILE A 117 33.97 -9.34 -3.49
N ALA A 118 34.43 -10.56 -3.78
CA ALA A 118 35.37 -11.27 -2.92
C ALA A 118 36.78 -10.66 -2.97
N GLY A 119 37.15 -10.08 -4.11
CA GLY A 119 38.45 -9.42 -4.33
C GLY A 119 38.52 -7.99 -3.80
N ASP A 120 37.40 -7.27 -3.68
CA ASP A 120 37.36 -5.88 -3.25
C ASP A 120 36.18 -5.58 -2.31
N PHE A 121 36.51 -5.24 -1.08
CA PHE A 121 35.55 -4.88 -0.04
C PHE A 121 34.68 -3.66 -0.38
N ASN A 122 35.22 -2.66 -1.10
CA ASN A 122 34.46 -1.48 -1.51
C ASN A 122 33.45 -1.81 -2.62
N ILE A 123 33.80 -2.74 -3.52
CA ILE A 123 32.84 -3.32 -4.47
C ILE A 123 31.74 -4.06 -3.72
N GLY A 124 32.09 -4.85 -2.70
CA GLY A 124 31.11 -5.53 -1.84
C GLY A 124 30.14 -4.58 -1.14
N LYS A 125 30.64 -3.45 -0.60
CA LYS A 125 29.77 -2.40 -0.04
C LYS A 125 28.84 -1.79 -1.08
N SER A 126 29.37 -1.48 -2.25
CA SER A 126 28.58 -0.91 -3.35
C SER A 126 27.48 -1.87 -3.80
N ALA A 127 27.81 -3.16 -3.94
CA ALA A 127 26.87 -4.23 -4.28
C ALA A 127 25.73 -4.34 -3.26
N LYS A 128 26.06 -4.28 -1.96
CA LYS A 128 25.07 -4.31 -0.87
C LYS A 128 24.14 -3.11 -0.90
N ILE A 129 24.67 -1.89 -1.01
CA ILE A 129 23.84 -0.68 -1.04
C ILE A 129 22.91 -0.72 -2.27
N ALA A 130 23.42 -1.15 -3.42
CA ALA A 130 22.62 -1.30 -4.63
C ALA A 130 21.48 -2.33 -4.47
N SER A 131 21.75 -3.50 -3.88
CA SER A 131 20.73 -4.53 -3.67
C SER A 131 19.68 -4.09 -2.64
N GLU A 132 20.07 -3.37 -1.58
CA GLU A 132 19.14 -2.80 -0.61
C GLU A 132 18.22 -1.74 -1.23
N MET A 133 18.76 -0.85 -2.08
CA MET A 133 17.96 0.12 -2.81
C MET A 133 16.94 -0.56 -3.74
N LEU A 134 17.35 -1.60 -4.47
CA LEU A 134 16.44 -2.38 -5.32
C LEU A 134 15.35 -3.05 -4.48
N ALA A 135 15.71 -3.70 -3.37
CA ALA A 135 14.74 -4.36 -2.50
C ALA A 135 13.70 -3.38 -1.92
N ILE A 136 14.12 -2.18 -1.49
CA ILE A 136 13.22 -1.14 -0.98
C ILE A 136 12.26 -0.65 -2.07
N ARG A 137 12.77 -0.39 -3.28
CA ARG A 137 11.95 0.01 -4.42
C ARG A 137 10.90 -1.04 -4.74
N GLN A 138 11.33 -2.29 -4.91
CA GLN A 138 10.45 -3.39 -5.27
C GLN A 138 9.41 -3.68 -4.20
N LYS A 139 9.76 -3.54 -2.92
CA LYS A 139 8.80 -3.60 -1.81
C LYS A 139 7.70 -2.53 -1.94
N GLY A 140 8.08 -1.29 -2.23
CA GLY A 140 7.11 -0.20 -2.45
C GLY A 140 6.21 -0.46 -3.65
N GLU A 141 6.77 -0.96 -4.74
CA GLU A 141 6.00 -1.31 -5.94
C GLU A 141 5.07 -2.49 -5.69
N ARG A 142 5.52 -3.58 -5.05
CA ARG A 142 4.65 -4.72 -4.73
C ARG A 142 3.47 -4.32 -3.84
N ALA A 143 3.71 -3.48 -2.84
CA ALA A 143 2.66 -2.93 -1.99
C ALA A 143 1.66 -2.08 -2.77
N ALA A 144 2.13 -1.29 -3.74
CA ALA A 144 1.26 -0.48 -4.60
C ALA A 144 0.36 -1.33 -5.51
N TYR A 145 0.86 -2.46 -6.03
CA TYR A 145 0.11 -3.34 -6.95
C TYR A 145 -0.67 -4.47 -6.25
N GLY A 146 -0.60 -4.52 -4.91
CA GLY A 146 -1.27 -5.55 -4.10
C GLY A 146 -0.69 -6.95 -4.29
N LEU A 147 0.61 -7.05 -4.58
CA LEU A 147 1.33 -8.33 -4.74
C LEU A 147 1.92 -8.87 -3.43
N ASP A 148 1.89 -8.08 -2.37
CA ASP A 148 2.19 -8.57 -1.04
C ASP A 148 0.96 -9.30 -0.51
N GLU A 149 1.14 -10.57 -0.13
CA GLU A 149 0.12 -11.32 0.59
C GLU A 149 -0.34 -10.46 1.78
N GLN A 150 -1.65 -10.22 1.89
CA GLN A 150 -2.24 -10.14 3.22
C GLN A 150 -2.06 -11.53 3.80
N ALA A 151 -0.88 -11.82 4.35
CA ALA A 151 -0.61 -13.06 5.04
C ALA A 151 -1.75 -13.22 6.05
N SER A 152 -2.64 -14.16 5.78
CA SER A 152 -3.65 -14.56 6.73
C SER A 152 -2.90 -14.84 8.03
N THR A 153 -3.29 -14.14 9.09
CA THR A 153 -2.82 -14.37 10.46
C THR A 153 -3.28 -15.75 10.92
N GLN A 154 -2.70 -16.80 10.36
CA GLN A 154 -2.64 -18.11 10.98
C GLN A 154 -1.16 -18.40 11.06
N ALA A 155 -0.63 -18.20 12.26
CA ALA A 155 0.67 -18.76 12.61
C ALA A 155 0.63 -20.24 12.22
N PRO A 156 1.70 -20.77 11.57
CA PRO A 156 1.80 -22.21 11.36
C PRO A 156 1.58 -22.91 12.71
N PRO A 157 0.80 -24.01 12.77
CA PRO A 157 0.62 -24.75 14.01
C PRO A 157 2.01 -25.07 14.58
N GLU A 158 2.20 -24.80 15.87
CA GLU A 158 3.50 -25.01 16.50
C GLU A 158 3.97 -26.45 16.25
N PRO A 159 5.26 -26.64 15.92
CA PRO A 159 5.79 -27.98 15.71
C PRO A 159 5.67 -28.78 17.02
N GLU A 160 5.21 -30.03 16.93
CA GLU A 160 4.82 -30.89 18.08
C GLU A 160 5.88 -31.05 19.18
N TRP A 161 7.14 -30.71 18.92
CA TRP A 161 8.22 -30.83 19.90
C TRP A 161 8.13 -29.81 21.06
N THR A 162 7.37 -28.72 20.94
CA THR A 162 7.16 -27.79 22.08
C THR A 162 6.32 -28.42 23.21
N VAL A 163 5.51 -29.44 22.90
CA VAL A 163 4.66 -30.14 23.88
C VAL A 163 5.47 -31.06 24.80
N LEU A 164 6.66 -31.51 24.36
CA LEU A 164 7.49 -32.45 25.11
C LEU A 164 8.31 -31.80 26.24
N ILE A 165 8.48 -30.48 26.24
CA ILE A 165 9.28 -29.77 27.26
C ILE A 165 8.47 -29.54 28.56
N GLY A 166 7.14 -29.67 28.49
CA GLY A 166 6.23 -29.45 29.62
C GLY A 166 5.77 -30.70 30.38
N GLN A 167 6.03 -31.91 29.87
CA GLN A 167 5.67 -33.14 30.58
C GLN A 167 6.73 -33.46 31.65
N LYS A 168 6.40 -33.11 32.90
CA LYS A 168 7.04 -33.66 34.10
C LYS A 168 6.95 -35.19 34.01
N VAL A 169 8.04 -35.84 33.60
CA VAL A 169 8.18 -37.29 33.73
C VAL A 169 8.23 -37.59 35.23
N LEU A 170 7.10 -38.05 35.78
CA LEU A 170 7.06 -38.75 37.05
C LEU A 170 7.87 -40.03 36.86
N ILE A 171 9.08 -40.05 37.42
CA ILE A 171 9.87 -41.27 37.52
C ILE A 171 9.31 -42.05 38.71
N ASP A 172 8.31 -42.88 38.46
CA ASP A 172 7.95 -43.97 39.37
C ASP A 172 9.01 -45.07 39.21
N GLY A 173 9.73 -45.35 40.30
CA GLY A 173 10.62 -46.49 40.38
C GLY A 173 9.84 -47.80 40.36
N GLN A 174 10.44 -48.85 39.78
CA GLN A 174 10.79 -50.11 40.47
C GLN A 174 11.24 -51.20 39.48
N ALA A 175 12.34 -51.86 39.87
CA ALA A 175 12.64 -53.29 39.78
C ALA A 175 12.62 -53.98 38.39
N ARG A 176 13.81 -54.33 37.88
CA ARG A 176 14.55 -55.57 38.18
C ARG A 176 15.96 -55.51 37.61
#